data_AF-A0A537R9B6-F1
#
_entry.id   AF-A0A537R9B6-F1
#
_cell.length_a   1.000
_cell.length_b   1.000
_cell.length_c   1.000
_cell.angle_alpha   90.00
_cell.angle_beta   90.00
_cell.angle_gamma   90.00
#
_symmetry.space_group_name_H-M   'P 1'
#
loop_
_entity.id
_entity.type
_entity.pdbx_description
1 polymer ?
#
loop_
_entity_poly.entity_id
_entity_poly.type
_entity_poly.pdbx_seq_one_letter_code
_entity_poly.pdbx_strand_id
1 'polypeptide(L)'
;MSSRAALLQLAGLIGVEARYTDALGQTREVSDDTLLALTAAFGLPSDPLHARHQIEEQQRSLPLGLEAAHLVHAEDQRPEVLLRLPPGCRRILWNCRLADGEARSGEVALGIDSNVERFAMPLPSGLPLGYHRLEVEADGANAHADLIVAPDRCYLPAALGPGSRSWGLSCQLYGLRSERNWGIGDFTDLATLAGIAGHCNASVVGINPLHALFAAEPRHVSPYSPSSRSQLDYLYIDVTAVPGFAEDEAIRELLGGHWFGATHWAARSAEFIDYGAVAACKRAVLEALFRRFRSFELSEDGTATSIAGQAFRDFQQSAGQSLADFAVFEALHEHYLRENRQFSWHSWPAPMRDPRSPQVGAFAAAYRDRVEFFQFLQWQADRQLAAASRAGWEAGLSIGLYRDLAVGANPNGAEAWADQELVAPGASIGAPPDALSRSGQNWGLAPVNPLVLRRQGFAPFIASLRANMRHAGILRIDHVMSLNRLYWIPSGMEAKAGAYVNYPFKDLI
;
A
#
# COMPACT_ATOMS: atom_id res chain seq x y z
N MET A 1 17.20 36.86 -9.63
CA MET A 1 16.51 36.36 -8.43
C MET A 1 17.54 36.07 -7.36
N SER A 2 17.25 36.32 -6.07
CA SER A 2 18.12 35.82 -5.00
C SER A 2 18.05 34.29 -4.94
N SER A 3 19.12 33.63 -4.50
CA SER A 3 19.17 32.17 -4.35
C SER A 3 17.99 31.65 -3.51
N ARG A 4 17.65 32.34 -2.41
CA ARG A 4 16.52 31.98 -1.54
C ARG A 4 15.15 32.14 -2.21
N ALA A 5 14.95 33.16 -3.04
CA ALA A 5 13.68 33.33 -3.76
C ALA A 5 13.43 32.18 -4.74
N ALA A 6 14.47 31.71 -5.43
CA ALA A 6 14.38 30.54 -6.31
C ALA A 6 14.06 29.27 -5.51
N LEU A 7 14.69 29.10 -4.34
CA LEU A 7 14.44 27.96 -3.44
C LEU A 7 13.00 27.94 -2.90
N LEU A 8 12.46 29.09 -2.48
CA LEU A 8 11.08 29.19 -2.01
C LEU A 8 10.05 28.91 -3.12
N GLN A 9 10.34 29.34 -4.36
CA GLN A 9 9.50 29.01 -5.51
C GLN A 9 9.53 27.52 -5.83
N LEU A 10 10.72 26.90 -5.81
CA LEU A 10 10.86 25.47 -6.00
C LEU A 10 10.11 24.69 -4.91
N ALA A 11 10.28 25.07 -3.65
CA ALA A 11 9.55 24.48 -2.53
C ALA A 11 8.03 24.52 -2.77
N GLY A 12 7.51 25.66 -3.23
CA GLY A 12 6.10 25.77 -3.61
C GLY A 12 5.68 24.83 -4.75
N LEU A 13 6.53 24.65 -5.77
CA LEU A 13 6.24 23.77 -6.91
C LEU A 13 6.19 22.29 -6.52
N ILE A 14 7.04 21.86 -5.59
CA ILE A 14 7.08 20.47 -5.09
C ILE A 14 6.21 20.25 -3.85
N GLY A 15 5.47 21.28 -3.41
CA GLY A 15 4.52 21.20 -2.31
C GLY A 15 5.14 21.27 -0.91
N VAL A 16 6.42 21.63 -0.75
CA VAL A 16 7.07 21.83 0.55
C VAL A 16 6.64 23.18 1.15
N GLU A 17 6.02 23.14 2.34
CA GLU A 17 5.65 24.33 3.09
C GLU A 17 6.89 25.00 3.69
N ALA A 18 7.26 26.20 3.21
CA ALA A 18 8.38 26.96 3.76
C ALA A 18 8.10 27.55 5.17
N ARG A 19 6.83 27.56 5.58
CA ARG A 19 6.37 27.99 6.90
C ARG A 19 5.19 27.16 7.35
N TYR A 20 5.11 26.82 8.63
CA TYR A 20 3.97 26.11 9.21
C TYR A 20 3.65 26.62 10.61
N THR A 21 2.44 26.35 11.09
CA THR A 21 2.05 26.62 12.49
C THR A 21 2.21 25.33 13.29
N ASP A 22 2.98 25.37 14.36
CA ASP A 22 3.19 24.20 15.24
C ASP A 22 2.01 23.98 16.20
N ALA A 23 2.06 22.89 16.97
CA ALA A 23 1.02 22.53 17.93
C ALA A 23 0.85 23.56 19.07
N LEU A 24 1.80 24.48 19.24
CA LEU A 24 1.76 25.56 20.24
C LEU A 24 1.24 26.88 19.64
N GLY A 25 0.79 26.87 18.39
CA GLY A 25 0.31 28.06 17.68
C GLY A 25 1.40 29.00 17.21
N GLN A 26 2.67 28.57 17.19
CA GLN A 26 3.79 29.39 16.73
C GLN A 26 4.08 29.13 15.26
N THR A 27 4.28 30.21 14.49
CA THR A 27 4.77 30.12 13.12
C THR A 27 6.24 29.74 13.12
N ARG A 28 6.57 28.63 12.46
CA ARG A 28 7.93 28.15 12.21
C ARG A 28 8.32 28.45 10.77
N GLU A 29 9.53 28.97 10.58
CA GLU A 29 10.15 29.05 9.25
C GLU A 29 11.06 27.84 9.05
N VAL A 30 10.99 27.25 7.86
CA VAL A 30 11.87 26.15 7.45
C VAL A 30 13.21 26.72 6.99
N SER A 31 14.32 26.09 7.41
CA SER A 31 15.66 26.53 7.03
C SER A 31 15.97 26.22 5.56
N ASP A 32 16.86 27.01 4.96
CA ASP A 32 17.30 26.79 3.57
C ASP A 32 17.95 25.40 3.40
N ASP A 33 18.71 24.94 4.40
CA ASP A 33 19.30 23.58 4.43
C ASP A 33 18.23 22.48 4.37
N THR A 34 17.12 22.65 5.11
CA THR A 34 16.00 21.70 5.10
C THR A 34 15.31 21.69 3.73
N LEU A 35 15.08 22.87 3.14
CA LEU A 35 14.45 22.98 1.83
C LEU A 35 15.31 22.33 0.72
N LEU A 36 16.64 22.54 0.76
CA LEU A 36 17.58 21.90 -0.16
C LEU A 36 17.64 20.38 0.03
N ALA A 37 17.66 19.91 1.28
CA ALA A 37 17.69 18.48 1.59
C ALA A 37 16.38 17.78 1.15
N LEU A 38 15.22 18.41 1.36
CA LEU A 38 13.95 17.90 0.87
C LEU A 38 13.88 17.91 -0.67
N THR A 39 14.41 18.93 -1.33
CA THR A 39 14.52 18.96 -2.80
C THR A 39 15.31 17.76 -3.32
N ALA A 40 16.44 17.43 -2.68
CA ALA A 40 17.21 16.23 -3.01
C ALA A 40 16.43 14.93 -2.73
N ALA A 41 15.61 14.88 -1.67
CA ALA A 41 14.75 13.74 -1.36
C ALA A 41 13.66 13.49 -2.43
N PHE A 42 13.26 14.52 -3.18
CA PHE A 42 12.41 14.38 -4.38
C PHE A 42 13.16 13.86 -5.62
N GLY A 43 14.46 13.60 -5.52
CA GLY A 43 15.30 13.19 -6.65
C GLY A 43 15.67 14.33 -7.61
N LEU A 44 15.57 15.58 -7.15
CA LEU A 44 15.84 16.77 -7.97
C LEU A 44 17.27 17.29 -7.80
N PRO A 45 17.81 18.04 -8.79
CA PRO A 45 19.09 18.71 -8.69
C PRO A 45 19.20 19.63 -7.46
N SER A 46 20.41 19.76 -6.92
CA SER A 46 20.67 20.64 -5.77
C SER A 46 20.60 22.13 -6.10
N ASP A 47 20.79 22.52 -7.37
CA ASP A 47 20.57 23.89 -7.83
C ASP A 47 19.07 24.16 -8.03
N PRO A 48 18.45 25.07 -7.26
CA PRO A 48 17.01 25.30 -7.34
C PRO A 48 16.52 25.80 -8.70
N LEU A 49 17.35 26.54 -9.44
CA LEU A 49 16.96 27.02 -10.78
C LEU A 49 16.90 25.88 -11.78
N HIS A 50 17.89 25.00 -11.77
CA HIS A 50 17.90 23.79 -12.58
C HIS A 50 16.74 22.85 -12.23
N ALA A 51 16.52 22.57 -10.94
CA ALA A 51 15.40 21.73 -10.49
C ALA A 51 14.04 22.29 -10.91
N ARG A 52 13.85 23.61 -10.81
CA ARG A 52 12.63 24.28 -11.30
C ARG A 52 12.45 24.10 -12.80
N HIS A 53 13.50 24.33 -13.59
CA HIS A 53 13.44 24.15 -15.03
C HIS A 53 13.04 22.71 -15.40
N GLN A 54 13.62 21.73 -14.72
CA GLN A 54 13.29 20.31 -14.93
C GLN A 54 11.80 20.00 -14.68
N ILE A 55 11.21 20.50 -13.59
CA ILE A 55 9.78 20.30 -13.31
C ILE A 55 8.90 20.99 -14.36
N GLU A 56 9.21 22.24 -14.71
CA GLU A 56 8.46 22.99 -15.70
C GLU A 56 8.53 22.35 -17.09
N GLU A 57 9.69 21.78 -17.46
CA GLU A 57 9.88 21.04 -18.70
C GLU A 57 9.08 19.73 -18.71
N GLN A 58 9.11 18.97 -17.61
CA GLN A 58 8.28 17.77 -17.45
C GLN A 58 6.79 18.10 -17.65
N GLN A 59 6.28 19.15 -17.00
CA GLN A 59 4.89 19.59 -17.15
C GLN A 59 4.56 20.07 -18.57
N ARG A 60 5.50 20.69 -19.28
CA ARG A 60 5.31 21.13 -20.68
C ARG A 60 5.37 19.97 -21.67
N SER A 61 6.10 18.91 -21.35
CA SER A 61 6.22 17.72 -22.21
C SER A 61 5.00 16.81 -22.18
N LEU A 62 4.07 17.01 -21.23
CA LEU A 62 2.83 16.24 -21.16
C LEU A 62 2.01 16.45 -22.44
N PRO A 63 1.68 15.38 -23.19
CA PRO A 63 0.84 15.48 -24.37
C PRO A 63 -0.50 16.12 -24.03
N LEU A 64 -0.85 17.19 -24.75
CA LEU A 64 -2.03 18.02 -24.47
C LEU A 64 -2.13 18.53 -23.01
N GLY A 65 -1.02 18.59 -22.28
CA GLY A 65 -1.01 18.94 -20.85
C GLY A 65 -1.78 17.96 -19.95
N LEU A 66 -2.11 16.77 -20.45
CA LEU A 66 -2.92 15.80 -19.74
C LEU A 66 -2.06 14.97 -18.78
N GLU A 67 -2.44 14.93 -17.50
CA GLU A 67 -1.77 14.10 -16.49
C GLU A 67 -2.16 12.61 -16.63
N ALA A 68 -1.45 11.72 -15.93
CA ALA A 68 -1.70 10.28 -16.00
C ALA A 68 -3.11 9.88 -15.56
N ALA A 69 -3.71 10.64 -14.64
CA ALA A 69 -5.08 10.48 -14.22
C ALA A 69 -5.82 11.83 -14.17
N HIS A 70 -7.13 11.77 -14.43
CA HIS A 70 -8.05 12.88 -14.28
C HIS A 70 -9.26 12.41 -13.47
N LEU A 71 -9.61 13.17 -12.43
CA LEU A 71 -10.71 12.82 -11.52
C LEU A 71 -11.93 13.69 -11.79
N VAL A 72 -13.09 13.06 -11.74
CA VAL A 72 -14.41 13.71 -11.81
C VAL A 72 -15.33 13.12 -10.76
N HIS A 73 -16.25 13.91 -10.24
CA HIS A 73 -17.29 13.41 -9.35
C HIS A 73 -18.45 12.85 -10.17
N ALA A 74 -19.03 11.72 -9.76
CA ALA A 74 -20.17 11.13 -10.46
C ALA A 74 -21.39 12.07 -10.48
N GLU A 75 -21.48 12.93 -9.47
CA GLU A 75 -22.50 13.94 -9.29
C GLU A 75 -22.29 15.19 -10.18
N ASP A 76 -21.15 15.32 -10.86
CA ASP A 76 -20.86 16.45 -11.73
C ASP A 76 -21.81 16.47 -12.94
N GLN A 77 -22.57 17.56 -13.06
CA GLN A 77 -23.49 17.73 -14.20
C GLN A 77 -22.77 18.05 -15.51
N ARG A 78 -21.57 18.63 -15.42
CA ARG A 78 -20.75 19.08 -16.55
C ARG A 78 -19.28 18.80 -16.22
N PRO A 79 -18.86 17.53 -16.21
CA PRO A 79 -17.45 17.20 -16.01
C PRO A 79 -16.64 17.73 -17.19
N GLU A 80 -15.44 18.25 -16.91
CA GLU A 80 -14.56 18.85 -17.92
C GLU A 80 -13.11 18.47 -17.66
N VAL A 81 -12.35 18.26 -18.73
CA VAL A 81 -10.90 18.05 -18.67
C VAL A 81 -10.18 19.22 -19.32
N LEU A 82 -9.18 19.77 -18.63
CA LEU A 82 -8.37 20.87 -19.14
C LEU A 82 -7.27 20.34 -20.07
N LEU A 83 -7.28 20.78 -21.32
CA LEU A 83 -6.29 20.43 -22.34
C LEU A 83 -5.45 21.65 -22.73
N ARG A 84 -4.18 21.40 -23.06
CA ARG A 84 -3.29 22.36 -23.72
C ARG A 84 -3.25 22.06 -25.21
N LEU A 85 -3.84 22.92 -26.01
CA LEU A 85 -4.03 22.65 -27.44
C LEU A 85 -2.83 23.09 -28.28
N PRO A 86 -2.51 22.37 -29.38
CA PRO A 86 -1.58 22.86 -30.38
C PRO A 86 -2.05 24.20 -30.98
N PRO A 87 -1.12 25.09 -31.39
CA PRO A 87 -1.49 26.33 -32.07
C PRO A 87 -2.33 26.07 -33.32
N GLY A 88 -3.44 26.79 -33.46
CA GLY A 88 -4.36 26.64 -34.59
C GLY A 88 -5.23 25.39 -34.54
N CYS A 89 -5.32 24.72 -33.38
CA CYS A 89 -6.18 23.56 -33.21
C CYS A 89 -7.65 23.87 -33.58
N ARG A 90 -8.25 23.08 -34.46
CA ARG A 90 -9.64 23.26 -34.95
C ARG A 90 -10.59 22.17 -34.48
N ARG A 91 -10.06 21.02 -34.10
CA ARG A 91 -10.87 19.85 -33.74
C ARG A 91 -10.21 19.04 -32.65
N ILE A 92 -11.04 18.57 -31.72
CA ILE A 92 -10.68 17.60 -30.70
C ILE A 92 -11.58 16.37 -30.87
N LEU A 93 -10.98 15.20 -30.98
CA LEU A 93 -11.66 13.91 -30.93
C LEU A 93 -11.36 13.27 -29.58
N TRP A 94 -12.35 12.65 -28.96
CA TRP A 94 -12.14 11.93 -27.71
C TRP A 94 -12.87 10.59 -27.72
N ASN A 95 -12.28 9.63 -27.01
CA ASN A 95 -12.80 8.29 -26.79
C ASN A 95 -12.60 7.91 -25.32
N CYS A 96 -13.68 7.52 -24.65
CA CYS A 96 -13.68 7.08 -23.26
C CYS A 96 -14.14 5.63 -23.20
N ARG A 97 -13.22 4.72 -22.85
CA ARG A 97 -13.54 3.32 -22.57
C ARG A 97 -13.87 3.17 -21.09
N LEU A 98 -15.12 2.81 -20.81
CA LEU A 98 -15.64 2.58 -19.48
C LEU A 98 -15.12 1.26 -18.89
N ALA A 99 -15.27 1.11 -17.58
CA ALA A 99 -14.73 -0.03 -16.82
C ALA A 99 -15.42 -1.36 -17.19
N ASP A 100 -16.66 -1.31 -17.67
CA ASP A 100 -17.44 -2.45 -18.15
C ASP A 100 -17.15 -2.82 -19.61
N GLY A 101 -16.30 -2.04 -20.30
CA GLY A 101 -15.94 -2.23 -21.70
C GLY A 101 -16.77 -1.41 -22.71
N GLU A 102 -17.84 -0.70 -22.28
CA GLU A 102 -18.53 0.26 -23.15
C GLU A 102 -17.56 1.37 -23.59
N ALA A 103 -17.75 1.89 -24.80
CA ALA A 103 -16.99 3.04 -25.30
C ALA A 103 -17.94 4.18 -25.64
N ARG A 104 -17.60 5.38 -25.17
CA ARG A 104 -18.26 6.64 -25.53
C ARG A 104 -17.26 7.51 -26.27
N SER A 105 -17.66 8.17 -27.35
CA SER A 105 -16.78 9.04 -28.11
C SER A 105 -17.50 10.29 -28.58
N GLY A 106 -16.73 11.30 -28.97
CA GLY A 106 -17.27 12.54 -29.47
C GLY A 106 -16.23 13.42 -30.15
N GLU A 107 -16.74 14.50 -30.75
CA GLU A 107 -15.96 15.51 -31.44
C GLU A 107 -16.34 16.90 -30.92
N VAL A 108 -15.34 17.75 -30.71
CA VAL A 108 -15.51 19.16 -30.38
C VAL A 108 -14.84 20.00 -31.45
N ALA A 109 -15.64 20.78 -32.19
CA ALA A 109 -15.14 21.74 -33.16
C ALA A 109 -14.80 23.07 -32.45
N LEU A 110 -13.60 23.58 -32.72
CA LEU A 110 -13.11 24.87 -32.22
C LEU A 110 -13.28 25.95 -33.30
N GLY A 111 -13.57 27.18 -32.88
CA GLY A 111 -13.76 28.30 -33.79
C GLY A 111 -12.48 28.67 -34.55
N ILE A 112 -12.62 29.21 -35.77
CA ILE A 112 -11.50 29.51 -36.69
C ILE A 112 -10.47 30.49 -36.09
N ASP A 113 -10.88 31.32 -35.12
CA ASP A 113 -10.05 32.34 -34.46
C ASP A 113 -9.63 31.98 -33.01
N SER A 114 -9.81 30.72 -32.57
CA SER A 114 -9.43 30.34 -31.20
C SER A 114 -7.92 30.14 -31.07
N ASN A 115 -7.17 31.22 -30.79
CA ASN A 115 -5.80 31.15 -30.24
C ASN A 115 -5.79 30.68 -28.76
N VAL A 116 -6.62 29.68 -28.46
CA VAL A 116 -6.86 29.19 -27.10
C VAL A 116 -5.78 28.16 -26.77
N GLU A 117 -4.80 28.55 -25.96
CA GLU A 117 -3.75 27.64 -25.48
C GLU A 117 -4.32 26.58 -24.52
N ARG A 118 -5.37 26.93 -23.76
CA ARG A 118 -5.99 26.05 -22.75
C ARG A 118 -7.49 25.96 -22.96
N PHE A 119 -8.00 24.75 -23.16
CA PHE A 119 -9.41 24.48 -23.44
C PHE A 119 -9.97 23.46 -22.46
N ALA A 120 -11.11 23.81 -21.82
CA ALA A 120 -11.86 22.87 -21.00
C ALA A 120 -12.78 22.05 -21.90
N MET A 121 -12.39 20.82 -22.19
CA MET A 121 -13.18 19.91 -23.01
C MET A 121 -14.28 19.26 -22.15
N PRO A 122 -15.56 19.37 -22.53
CA PRO A 122 -16.63 18.69 -21.81
C PRO A 122 -16.50 17.17 -21.95
N LEU A 123 -16.63 16.46 -20.84
CA LEU A 123 -16.75 15.01 -20.77
C LEU A 123 -18.23 14.61 -20.75
N PRO A 124 -18.57 13.35 -21.09
CA PRO A 124 -19.94 12.85 -20.96
C PRO A 124 -20.45 13.02 -19.54
N SER A 125 -21.71 13.46 -19.40
CA SER A 125 -22.42 13.40 -18.12
C SER A 125 -22.84 11.96 -17.80
N GLY A 126 -23.07 11.67 -16.52
CA GLY A 126 -23.55 10.36 -16.07
C GLY A 126 -22.56 9.23 -16.37
N LEU A 127 -21.27 9.48 -16.14
CA LEU A 127 -20.26 8.42 -16.13
C LEU A 127 -20.46 7.56 -14.88
N PRO A 128 -20.41 6.22 -15.00
CA PRO A 128 -20.54 5.34 -13.84
C PRO A 128 -19.30 5.46 -12.93
N LEU A 129 -19.44 5.10 -11.66
CA LEU A 129 -18.29 5.01 -10.75
C LEU A 129 -17.26 4.01 -11.27
N GLY A 130 -15.98 4.36 -11.20
CA GLY A 130 -14.90 3.43 -11.53
C GLY A 130 -13.69 4.08 -12.18
N TYR A 131 -12.87 3.21 -12.76
CA TYR A 131 -11.63 3.57 -13.45
C TYR A 131 -11.82 3.33 -14.94
N HIS A 132 -11.78 4.40 -15.72
CA HIS A 132 -12.00 4.40 -17.16
C HIS A 132 -10.73 4.86 -17.89
N ARG A 133 -10.72 4.73 -19.21
CA ARG A 133 -9.61 5.19 -20.05
C ARG A 133 -10.08 6.29 -20.99
N LEU A 134 -9.52 7.48 -20.87
CA LEU A 134 -9.75 8.60 -21.78
C LEU A 134 -8.60 8.71 -22.77
N GLU A 135 -8.92 8.79 -24.05
CA GLU A 135 -8.02 9.05 -25.18
C GLU A 135 -8.50 10.32 -25.87
N VAL A 136 -7.57 11.24 -26.16
CA VAL A 136 -7.85 12.52 -26.78
C VAL A 136 -6.88 12.75 -27.93
N GLU A 137 -7.40 13.13 -29.09
CA GLU A 137 -6.66 13.59 -30.25
C GLU A 137 -7.03 15.05 -30.55
N ALA A 138 -6.04 15.93 -30.66
CA ALA A 138 -6.22 17.32 -31.06
C ALA A 138 -5.22 17.66 -32.18
N ASP A 139 -5.72 17.78 -33.41
CA ASP A 139 -4.93 18.04 -34.63
C ASP A 139 -3.60 17.29 -34.72
N GLY A 140 -3.66 15.97 -34.55
CA GLY A 140 -2.52 15.05 -34.67
C GLY A 140 -1.70 14.85 -33.38
N ALA A 141 -1.93 15.64 -32.34
CA ALA A 141 -1.40 15.38 -31.01
C ALA A 141 -2.34 14.43 -30.24
N ASN A 142 -1.78 13.33 -29.72
CA ASN A 142 -2.53 12.31 -28.97
C ASN A 142 -2.14 12.33 -27.50
N ALA A 143 -3.11 12.22 -26.61
CA ALA A 143 -2.93 12.09 -25.18
C ALA A 143 -3.88 11.03 -24.61
N HIS A 144 -3.55 10.49 -23.45
CA HIS A 144 -4.43 9.61 -22.71
C HIS A 144 -4.31 9.84 -21.20
N ALA A 145 -5.37 9.51 -20.47
CA ALA A 145 -5.40 9.50 -19.02
C ALA A 145 -6.32 8.40 -18.51
N ASP A 146 -6.06 7.94 -17.29
CA ASP A 146 -7.07 7.23 -16.53
C ASP A 146 -8.11 8.23 -16.05
N LEU A 147 -9.37 8.03 -16.44
CA LEU A 147 -10.50 8.84 -15.98
C LEU A 147 -11.11 8.15 -14.78
N ILE A 148 -10.94 8.75 -13.60
CA ILE A 148 -11.42 8.21 -12.33
C ILE A 148 -12.72 8.93 -11.97
N VAL A 149 -13.80 8.17 -11.88
CA VAL A 149 -15.12 8.69 -11.49
C VAL A 149 -15.40 8.25 -10.06
N ALA A 150 -15.37 9.21 -9.15
CA ALA A 150 -15.51 8.99 -7.70
C ALA A 150 -16.85 9.55 -7.18
N PRO A 151 -17.43 8.99 -6.11
CA PRO A 151 -18.59 9.58 -5.46
C PRO A 151 -18.17 10.77 -4.58
N ASP A 152 -19.06 11.72 -4.34
CA ASP A 152 -18.83 12.85 -3.41
C ASP A 152 -18.64 12.43 -1.94
N ARG A 153 -18.98 11.18 -1.61
CA ARG A 153 -18.98 10.66 -0.23
C ARG A 153 -18.51 9.23 -0.18
N CYS A 154 -17.71 8.90 0.83
CA CYS A 154 -17.40 7.53 1.17
C CYS A 154 -18.67 6.74 1.56
N TYR A 155 -18.60 5.42 1.42
CA TYR A 155 -19.61 4.51 1.94
C TYR A 155 -19.79 4.68 3.45
N LEU A 156 -21.05 4.78 3.90
CA LEU A 156 -21.42 4.78 5.31
C LEU A 156 -22.32 3.57 5.59
N PRO A 157 -21.88 2.60 6.42
CA PRO A 157 -22.73 1.48 6.82
C PRO A 157 -24.03 1.97 7.46
N ALA A 158 -25.17 1.31 7.19
CA ALA A 158 -26.47 1.71 7.74
C ALA A 158 -26.48 1.78 9.29
N ALA A 159 -25.70 0.91 9.94
CA ALA A 159 -25.52 0.89 11.39
C ALA A 159 -24.86 2.18 11.94
N LEU A 160 -24.17 2.96 11.09
CA LEU A 160 -23.57 4.26 11.43
C LEU A 160 -24.35 5.45 10.86
N GLY A 161 -25.54 5.23 10.31
CA GLY A 161 -26.39 6.28 9.76
C GLY A 161 -26.91 7.27 10.81
N PRO A 162 -27.50 8.40 10.38
CA PRO A 162 -28.05 9.41 11.28
C PRO A 162 -29.05 8.81 12.29
N GLY A 163 -28.85 9.08 13.58
CA GLY A 163 -29.70 8.58 14.67
C GLY A 163 -29.33 7.19 15.20
N SER A 164 -28.44 6.46 14.53
CA SER A 164 -27.94 5.16 14.99
C SER A 164 -26.86 5.30 16.06
N ARG A 165 -26.77 4.33 16.97
CA ARG A 165 -25.63 4.15 17.88
C ARG A 165 -25.16 2.72 17.81
N SER A 166 -23.93 2.53 17.36
CA SER A 166 -23.25 1.24 17.32
C SER A 166 -22.09 1.23 18.30
N TRP A 167 -21.74 0.04 18.76
CA TRP A 167 -20.54 -0.21 19.55
C TRP A 167 -19.78 -1.40 18.96
N GLY A 168 -18.52 -1.54 19.34
CA GLY A 168 -17.69 -2.65 18.92
C GLY A 168 -16.52 -2.87 19.85
N LEU A 169 -15.76 -3.93 19.59
CA LEU A 169 -14.52 -4.21 20.28
C LEU A 169 -13.34 -3.66 19.49
N SER A 170 -12.28 -3.26 20.17
CA SER A 170 -10.98 -3.03 19.55
C SER A 170 -9.97 -3.96 20.22
N CYS A 171 -9.25 -4.74 19.42
CA CYS A 171 -8.24 -5.67 19.91
C CYS A 171 -6.92 -5.52 19.15
N GLN A 172 -5.81 -5.70 19.87
CA GLN A 172 -4.53 -6.02 19.27
C GLN A 172 -4.54 -7.53 19.03
N LEU A 173 -4.76 -7.97 17.79
CA LEU A 173 -4.95 -9.38 17.42
C LEU A 173 -3.80 -10.24 17.95
N TYR A 174 -2.56 -9.78 17.79
CA TYR A 174 -1.38 -10.49 18.27
C TYR A 174 -1.43 -10.80 19.77
N GLY A 175 -2.14 -9.98 20.57
CA GLY A 175 -2.27 -10.15 22.01
C GLY A 175 -3.36 -11.13 22.46
N LEU A 176 -4.16 -11.69 21.56
CA LEU A 176 -5.17 -12.69 21.94
C LEU A 176 -4.52 -14.01 22.36
N ARG A 177 -5.05 -14.60 23.44
CA ARG A 177 -4.70 -15.95 23.88
C ARG A 177 -5.90 -16.87 23.76
N SER A 178 -5.65 -18.10 23.33
CA SER A 178 -6.64 -19.18 23.33
C SER A 178 -5.99 -20.50 23.72
N GLU A 179 -6.82 -21.50 24.02
CA GLU A 179 -6.35 -22.87 24.28
C GLU A 179 -5.64 -23.47 23.06
N ARG A 180 -5.94 -22.96 21.85
CA ARG A 180 -5.44 -23.45 20.56
C ARG A 180 -4.17 -22.75 20.07
N ASN A 181 -4.10 -21.42 20.14
CA ASN A 181 -3.14 -20.66 19.34
C ASN A 181 -1.67 -20.90 19.74
N TRP A 182 -0.72 -20.55 18.89
CA TRP A 182 0.68 -20.94 19.12
C TRP A 182 1.51 -19.84 19.79
N GLY A 183 0.92 -19.13 20.76
CA GLY A 183 1.58 -18.05 21.51
C GLY A 183 1.36 -16.65 20.96
N ILE A 184 0.62 -16.52 19.86
CA ILE A 184 0.16 -15.27 19.26
C ILE A 184 -1.28 -15.46 18.82
N GLY A 185 -2.12 -14.42 18.94
CA GLY A 185 -3.47 -14.47 18.38
C GLY A 185 -3.44 -14.57 16.85
N ASP A 186 -4.28 -15.42 16.28
CA ASP A 186 -4.33 -15.72 14.85
C ASP A 186 -5.72 -15.51 14.23
N PHE A 187 -5.87 -15.77 12.93
CA PHE A 187 -7.13 -15.53 12.23
C PHE A 187 -8.30 -16.41 12.72
N THR A 188 -8.04 -17.59 13.28
CA THR A 188 -9.10 -18.39 13.89
C THR A 188 -9.52 -17.81 15.24
N ASP A 189 -8.58 -17.22 15.99
CA ASP A 189 -8.94 -16.43 17.18
C ASP A 189 -9.72 -15.17 16.82
N LEU A 190 -9.38 -14.49 15.72
CA LEU A 190 -10.16 -13.37 15.20
C LEU A 190 -11.58 -13.79 14.82
N ALA A 191 -11.73 -14.91 14.12
CA ALA A 191 -13.04 -15.48 13.78
C ALA A 191 -13.85 -15.79 15.04
N THR A 192 -13.19 -16.35 16.07
CA THR A 192 -13.81 -16.66 17.36
C THR A 192 -14.26 -15.38 18.08
N LEU A 193 -13.39 -14.36 18.16
CA LEU A 193 -13.71 -13.07 18.78
C LEU A 193 -14.85 -12.35 18.04
N ALA A 194 -14.81 -12.34 16.70
CA ALA A 194 -15.86 -11.76 15.87
C ALA A 194 -17.21 -12.47 16.10
N GLY A 195 -17.18 -13.81 16.21
CA GLY A 195 -18.33 -14.62 16.58
C GLY A 195 -18.90 -14.23 17.94
N ILE A 196 -18.06 -14.19 18.99
CA ILE A 196 -18.48 -13.79 20.35
C ILE A 196 -19.06 -12.37 20.36
N ALA A 197 -18.38 -11.43 19.70
CA ALA A 197 -18.81 -10.04 19.62
C ALA A 197 -20.18 -9.90 18.93
N GLY A 198 -20.39 -10.61 17.82
CA GLY A 198 -21.66 -10.66 17.11
C GLY A 198 -22.82 -11.15 18.00
N HIS A 199 -22.64 -12.25 18.73
CA HIS A 199 -23.65 -12.76 19.67
C HIS A 199 -23.96 -11.78 20.81
N CYS A 200 -23.03 -10.89 21.14
CA CYS A 200 -23.25 -9.80 22.09
C CYS A 200 -23.92 -8.55 21.48
N ASN A 201 -24.31 -8.59 20.19
CA ASN A 201 -24.82 -7.45 19.41
C ASN A 201 -23.80 -6.30 19.24
N ALA A 202 -22.50 -6.62 19.19
CA ALA A 202 -21.52 -5.68 18.68
C ALA A 202 -21.74 -5.47 17.18
N SER A 203 -21.49 -4.27 16.68
CA SER A 203 -21.55 -4.00 15.24
C SER A 203 -20.24 -4.30 14.54
N VAL A 204 -19.12 -4.23 15.25
CA VAL A 204 -17.78 -4.25 14.66
C VAL A 204 -16.72 -4.84 15.59
N VAL A 205 -15.69 -5.46 15.00
CA VAL A 205 -14.43 -5.79 15.69
C VAL A 205 -13.27 -5.10 14.98
N GLY A 206 -12.62 -4.18 15.70
CA GLY A 206 -11.43 -3.46 15.32
C GLY A 206 -10.16 -4.21 15.61
N ILE A 207 -9.24 -4.18 14.67
CA ILE A 207 -7.94 -4.86 14.76
C ILE A 207 -6.80 -3.91 14.42
N ASN A 208 -5.62 -4.21 14.95
CA ASN A 208 -4.38 -3.55 14.56
C ASN A 208 -4.07 -3.75 13.07
N PRO A 209 -3.11 -2.99 12.52
CA PRO A 209 -2.64 -3.23 11.17
C PRO A 209 -2.15 -4.67 11.00
N LEU A 210 -2.59 -5.35 9.95
CA LEU A 210 -2.23 -6.74 9.64
C LEU A 210 -1.15 -6.86 8.56
N HIS A 211 -0.51 -5.73 8.23
CA HIS A 211 0.46 -5.59 7.16
C HIS A 211 1.60 -6.60 7.30
N ALA A 212 2.11 -7.09 6.17
CA ALA A 212 3.28 -7.94 6.16
C ALA A 212 4.48 -7.22 6.77
N LEU A 213 5.06 -7.84 7.81
CA LEU A 213 6.33 -7.45 8.40
C LEU A 213 7.47 -8.15 7.62
N PHE A 214 8.59 -8.47 8.25
CA PHE A 214 9.72 -9.12 7.59
C PHE A 214 9.72 -10.61 7.93
N ALA A 215 9.40 -11.49 6.97
CA ALA A 215 9.18 -12.90 7.29
C ALA A 215 10.45 -13.61 7.80
N ALA A 216 11.62 -13.15 7.36
CA ALA A 216 12.93 -13.64 7.79
C ALA A 216 13.43 -13.03 9.11
N GLU A 217 12.86 -11.91 9.58
CA GLU A 217 13.25 -11.24 10.84
C GLU A 217 12.01 -11.02 11.72
N PRO A 218 11.52 -12.08 12.39
CA PRO A 218 10.27 -12.03 13.15
C PRO A 218 10.34 -11.12 14.38
N ARG A 219 11.53 -10.62 14.77
CA ARG A 219 11.67 -9.66 15.86
C ARG A 219 11.40 -8.21 15.43
N HIS A 220 11.17 -7.97 14.14
CA HIS A 220 10.66 -6.70 13.65
C HIS A 220 9.13 -6.65 13.79
N VAL A 221 8.66 -6.30 14.99
CA VAL A 221 7.27 -6.60 15.44
C VAL A 221 6.26 -5.46 15.27
N SER A 222 6.69 -4.24 14.96
CA SER A 222 5.79 -3.09 14.93
C SER A 222 4.82 -3.15 13.74
N PRO A 223 3.49 -3.22 13.95
CA PRO A 223 2.50 -3.19 12.86
C PRO A 223 2.53 -1.89 12.04
N TYR A 224 3.16 -0.84 12.58
CA TYR A 224 3.27 0.49 11.99
C TYR A 224 4.59 0.72 11.25
N SER A 225 5.48 -0.28 11.19
CA SER A 225 6.67 -0.27 10.33
C SER A 225 6.71 -1.50 9.42
N PRO A 226 5.68 -1.74 8.60
CA PRO A 226 5.59 -2.94 7.78
C PRO A 226 6.57 -2.96 6.61
N SER A 227 6.86 -4.16 6.13
CA SER A 227 7.55 -4.40 4.85
C SER A 227 6.65 -4.02 3.68
N SER A 228 5.35 -4.34 3.77
CA SER A 228 4.35 -3.96 2.78
C SER A 228 2.98 -3.74 3.42
N ARG A 229 2.30 -2.64 3.05
CA ARG A 229 0.93 -2.33 3.47
C ARG A 229 -0.14 -3.04 2.64
N SER A 230 0.24 -3.67 1.53
CA SER A 230 -0.69 -4.36 0.63
C SER A 230 -0.74 -5.87 0.85
N GLN A 231 0.14 -6.42 1.69
CA GLN A 231 0.27 -7.84 1.98
C GLN A 231 0.03 -8.09 3.49
N LEU A 232 -0.23 -9.33 3.88
CA LEU A 232 -0.57 -9.73 5.25
C LEU A 232 0.61 -10.39 5.99
N ASP A 233 0.73 -10.18 7.29
CA ASP A 233 1.70 -10.90 8.13
C ASP A 233 1.29 -12.37 8.29
N TYR A 234 2.19 -13.27 7.86
CA TYR A 234 1.96 -14.71 7.91
C TYR A 234 1.86 -15.26 9.34
N LEU A 235 2.35 -14.52 10.35
CA LEU A 235 2.25 -14.96 11.75
C LEU A 235 0.80 -15.05 12.23
N TYR A 236 -0.14 -14.38 11.58
CA TYR A 236 -1.57 -14.51 11.87
C TYR A 236 -2.23 -15.74 11.26
N ILE A 237 -1.53 -16.53 10.43
CA ILE A 237 -2.08 -17.78 9.92
C ILE A 237 -2.24 -18.78 11.07
N ASP A 238 -3.45 -19.30 11.28
CA ASP A 238 -3.68 -20.53 12.04
C ASP A 238 -3.22 -21.71 11.17
N VAL A 239 -2.06 -22.27 11.49
CA VAL A 239 -1.47 -23.36 10.72
C VAL A 239 -2.29 -24.65 10.83
N THR A 240 -3.09 -24.81 11.88
CA THR A 240 -3.94 -25.99 12.08
C THR A 240 -5.19 -25.97 11.18
N ALA A 241 -5.59 -24.79 10.73
CA ALA A 241 -6.70 -24.57 9.80
C ALA A 241 -6.28 -24.64 8.32
N VAL A 242 -4.99 -24.81 8.01
CA VAL A 242 -4.52 -24.96 6.63
C VAL A 242 -4.81 -26.40 6.14
N PRO A 243 -5.48 -26.58 4.98
CA PRO A 243 -5.78 -27.90 4.45
C PRO A 243 -4.53 -28.77 4.32
N GLY A 244 -4.62 -30.04 4.76
CA GLY A 244 -3.50 -30.97 4.79
C GLY A 244 -2.78 -31.07 6.13
N PHE A 245 -3.05 -30.19 7.09
CA PHE A 245 -2.38 -30.20 8.40
C PHE A 245 -2.60 -31.50 9.18
N ALA A 246 -3.85 -31.97 9.25
CA ALA A 246 -4.19 -33.18 10.02
C ALA A 246 -3.77 -34.47 9.29
N GLU A 247 -3.78 -34.44 7.96
CA GLU A 247 -3.59 -35.61 7.10
C GLU A 247 -2.13 -35.95 6.86
N ASP A 248 -1.21 -35.00 7.02
CA ASP A 248 0.20 -35.19 6.63
C ASP A 248 1.05 -35.88 7.71
N GLU A 249 1.70 -36.98 7.34
CA GLU A 249 2.54 -37.76 8.25
C GLU A 249 3.83 -37.01 8.64
N ALA A 250 4.43 -36.26 7.72
CA ALA A 250 5.64 -35.50 8.02
C ALA A 250 5.35 -34.34 8.98
N ILE A 251 4.15 -33.74 8.91
CA ILE A 251 3.69 -32.77 9.91
C ILE A 251 3.51 -33.47 11.26
N ARG A 252 2.84 -34.63 11.31
CA ARG A 252 2.67 -35.38 12.57
C ARG A 252 4.00 -35.75 13.23
N GLU A 253 4.99 -36.19 12.45
CA GLU A 253 6.35 -36.47 12.93
C GLU A 253 7.03 -35.20 13.46
N LEU A 254 6.96 -34.08 12.72
CA LEU A 254 7.50 -32.80 13.14
C LEU A 254 6.93 -32.34 14.50
N LEU A 255 5.61 -32.45 14.68
CA LEU A 255 4.92 -32.08 15.92
C LEU A 255 5.32 -32.98 17.11
N GLY A 256 5.64 -34.25 16.84
CA GLY A 256 6.12 -35.21 17.85
C GLY A 256 7.57 -35.00 18.27
N GLY A 257 8.34 -34.17 17.54
CA GLY A 257 9.74 -33.92 17.83
C GLY A 257 9.96 -33.10 19.10
N HIS A 258 10.98 -33.47 19.89
CA HIS A 258 11.34 -32.77 21.13
C HIS A 258 11.60 -31.27 20.92
N TRP A 259 12.30 -30.90 19.83
CA TRP A 259 12.54 -29.50 19.48
C TRP A 259 11.24 -28.71 19.29
N PHE A 260 10.27 -29.30 18.58
CA PHE A 260 8.99 -28.64 18.32
C PHE A 260 8.21 -28.47 19.63
N GLY A 261 8.12 -29.52 20.45
CA GLY A 261 7.46 -29.46 21.75
C GLY A 261 8.03 -28.38 22.67
N ALA A 262 9.36 -28.28 22.77
CA ALA A 262 10.04 -27.25 23.57
C ALA A 262 9.79 -25.83 23.04
N THR A 263 9.86 -25.65 21.71
CA THR A 263 9.68 -24.33 21.07
C THR A 263 8.23 -23.86 21.16
N HIS A 264 7.27 -24.77 20.93
CA HIS A 264 5.84 -24.49 21.06
C HIS A 264 5.45 -24.19 22.51
N TRP A 265 6.03 -24.92 23.48
CA TRP A 265 5.85 -24.60 24.89
C TRP A 265 6.37 -23.21 25.22
N ALA A 266 7.59 -22.85 24.78
CA ALA A 266 8.16 -21.52 25.00
C ALA A 266 7.29 -20.41 24.40
N ALA A 267 6.80 -20.59 23.17
CA ALA A 267 5.91 -19.64 22.52
C ALA A 267 4.62 -19.40 23.31
N ARG A 268 4.00 -20.46 23.86
CA ARG A 268 2.73 -20.35 24.61
C ARG A 268 2.91 -19.92 26.07
N SER A 269 3.98 -20.33 26.74
CA SER A 269 4.19 -20.10 28.18
C SER A 269 4.79 -18.73 28.51
N ALA A 270 5.42 -18.06 27.55
CA ALA A 270 6.00 -16.74 27.75
C ALA A 270 4.95 -15.70 28.17
N GLU A 271 5.31 -14.76 29.05
CA GLU A 271 4.43 -13.66 29.48
C GLU A 271 4.14 -12.70 28.31
N PHE A 272 5.20 -12.27 27.63
CA PHE A 272 5.15 -11.52 26.37
C PHE A 272 5.29 -12.45 25.17
N ILE A 273 4.83 -12.00 24.00
CA ILE A 273 4.89 -12.79 22.76
C ILE A 273 6.36 -13.04 22.39
N ASP A 274 6.77 -14.30 22.35
CA ASP A 274 8.04 -14.70 21.76
C ASP A 274 7.88 -14.89 20.25
N TYR A 275 7.98 -13.80 19.50
CA TYR A 275 7.84 -13.81 18.04
C TYR A 275 8.84 -14.76 17.36
N GLY A 276 10.03 -14.95 17.95
CA GLY A 276 11.03 -15.88 17.42
C GLY A 276 10.57 -17.34 17.53
N ALA A 277 10.08 -17.75 18.70
CA ALA A 277 9.55 -19.08 18.93
C ALA A 277 8.27 -19.34 18.12
N VAL A 278 7.35 -18.36 18.08
CA VAL A 278 6.11 -18.42 17.28
C VAL A 278 6.45 -18.64 15.80
N ALA A 279 7.34 -17.81 15.24
CA ALA A 279 7.75 -17.90 13.85
C ALA A 279 8.44 -19.24 13.56
N ALA A 280 9.33 -19.70 14.43
CA ALA A 280 10.03 -20.98 14.28
C ALA A 280 9.05 -22.16 14.18
N CYS A 281 8.04 -22.21 15.06
CA CYS A 281 7.01 -23.25 15.03
C CYS A 281 6.11 -23.15 13.79
N LYS A 282 5.50 -21.99 13.55
CA LYS A 282 4.54 -21.82 12.45
C LYS A 282 5.21 -22.05 11.10
N ARG A 283 6.41 -21.52 10.90
CA ARG A 283 7.13 -21.62 9.63
C ARG A 283 7.52 -23.04 9.29
N ALA A 284 8.02 -23.83 10.25
CA ALA A 284 8.39 -25.24 10.00
C ALA A 284 7.19 -26.05 9.47
N VAL A 285 6.00 -25.80 10.01
CA VAL A 285 4.76 -26.46 9.61
C VAL A 285 4.22 -25.91 8.29
N LEU A 286 4.25 -24.60 8.09
CA LEU A 286 3.83 -23.98 6.82
C LEU A 286 4.69 -24.43 5.64
N GLU A 287 6.00 -24.61 5.84
CA GLU A 287 6.89 -25.15 4.81
C GLU A 287 6.57 -26.63 4.50
N ALA A 288 6.21 -27.43 5.50
CA ALA A 288 5.73 -28.80 5.28
C ALA A 288 4.39 -28.84 4.53
N LEU A 289 3.44 -27.98 4.93
CA LEU A 289 2.15 -27.80 4.26
C LEU A 289 2.31 -27.37 2.81
N PHE A 290 3.23 -26.46 2.52
CA PHE A 290 3.48 -26.02 1.15
C PHE A 290 4.11 -27.14 0.31
N ARG A 291 5.07 -27.91 0.85
CA ARG A 291 5.60 -29.09 0.15
C ARG A 291 4.51 -30.08 -0.20
N ARG A 292 3.62 -30.38 0.76
CA ARG A 292 2.44 -31.19 0.52
C ARG A 292 1.56 -30.60 -0.58
N PHE A 293 1.18 -29.33 -0.45
CA PHE A 293 0.35 -28.63 -1.44
C PHE A 293 0.97 -28.73 -2.85
N ARG A 294 2.27 -28.49 -2.98
CA ARG A 294 3.01 -28.62 -4.26
C ARG A 294 2.96 -30.03 -4.83
N SER A 295 3.03 -31.07 -4.01
CA SER A 295 3.03 -32.46 -4.47
C SER A 295 1.65 -33.00 -4.84
N PHE A 296 0.59 -32.53 -4.19
CA PHE A 296 -0.78 -33.05 -4.38
C PHE A 296 -1.64 -32.18 -5.30
N GLU A 297 -1.44 -30.86 -5.28
CA GLU A 297 -2.34 -29.90 -5.93
C GLU A 297 -1.75 -29.29 -7.22
N LEU A 298 -0.45 -29.50 -7.44
CA LEU A 298 0.31 -28.99 -8.59
C LEU A 298 1.13 -30.12 -9.23
N SER A 299 1.35 -30.04 -10.53
CA SER A 299 2.29 -30.88 -11.27
C SER A 299 3.75 -30.44 -11.03
N GLU A 300 4.71 -31.18 -11.61
CA GLU A 300 6.13 -30.80 -11.61
C GLU A 300 6.39 -29.45 -12.29
N ASP A 301 5.72 -29.17 -13.42
CA ASP A 301 5.83 -27.88 -14.12
C ASP A 301 5.06 -26.73 -13.44
N GLY A 302 4.29 -27.05 -12.39
CA GLY A 302 3.51 -26.13 -11.59
C GLY A 302 2.12 -25.84 -12.14
N THR A 303 1.66 -26.55 -13.17
CA THR A 303 0.25 -26.49 -13.59
C THR A 303 -0.68 -27.04 -12.50
N ALA A 304 -1.87 -26.45 -12.38
CA ALA A 304 -2.87 -26.89 -11.40
C ALA A 304 -3.43 -28.26 -11.77
N THR A 305 -3.39 -29.21 -10.85
CA THR A 305 -3.93 -30.56 -11.05
C THR A 305 -5.23 -30.80 -10.26
N SER A 306 -5.63 -29.84 -9.43
CA SER A 306 -6.82 -29.89 -8.60
C SER A 306 -7.55 -28.54 -8.53
N ILE A 307 -8.74 -28.54 -7.91
CA ILE A 307 -9.50 -27.31 -7.61
C ILE A 307 -8.71 -26.39 -6.68
N ALA A 308 -7.99 -26.93 -5.69
CA ALA A 308 -7.19 -26.13 -4.77
C ALA A 308 -5.96 -25.52 -5.47
N GLY A 309 -5.32 -26.28 -6.37
CA GLY A 309 -4.27 -25.78 -7.24
C GLY A 309 -4.75 -24.65 -8.15
N GLN A 310 -5.94 -24.81 -8.75
CA GLN A 310 -6.51 -23.78 -9.62
C GLN A 310 -6.85 -22.51 -8.83
N ALA A 311 -7.46 -22.63 -7.65
CA ALA A 311 -7.77 -21.49 -6.78
C ALA A 311 -6.51 -20.71 -6.36
N PHE A 312 -5.38 -21.40 -6.18
CA PHE A 312 -4.10 -20.73 -5.92
C PHE A 312 -3.57 -19.98 -7.15
N ARG A 313 -3.66 -20.57 -8.35
CA ARG A 313 -3.29 -19.89 -9.60
C ARG A 313 -4.17 -18.67 -9.88
N ASP A 314 -5.47 -18.78 -9.62
CA ASP A 314 -6.42 -17.66 -9.74
C ASP A 314 -6.09 -16.54 -8.74
N PHE A 315 -5.74 -16.91 -7.50
CA PHE A 315 -5.28 -15.95 -6.50
C PHE A 315 -4.03 -15.20 -6.98
N GLN A 316 -3.01 -15.91 -7.46
CA GLN A 316 -1.79 -15.31 -8.00
C GLN A 316 -2.09 -14.35 -9.16
N GLN A 317 -2.94 -14.77 -10.10
CA GLN A 317 -3.33 -13.94 -11.24
C GLN A 317 -4.06 -12.66 -10.78
N SER A 318 -4.99 -12.79 -9.83
CA SER A 318 -5.78 -11.66 -9.31
C SER A 318 -4.93 -10.66 -8.51
N ALA A 319 -3.94 -11.15 -7.76
CA ALA A 319 -3.05 -10.32 -6.95
C ALA A 319 -1.93 -9.66 -7.77
N GLY A 320 -1.59 -10.25 -8.92
CA GLY A 320 -0.75 -9.65 -9.95
C GLY A 320 0.66 -9.29 -9.48
N GLN A 321 1.21 -8.21 -10.05
CA GLN A 321 2.61 -7.83 -9.86
C GLN A 321 2.95 -7.50 -8.39
N SER A 322 2.01 -6.93 -7.63
CA SER A 322 2.25 -6.60 -6.22
C SER A 322 2.58 -7.83 -5.38
N LEU A 323 1.88 -8.95 -5.59
CA LEU A 323 2.18 -10.21 -4.92
C LEU A 323 3.48 -10.83 -5.43
N ALA A 324 3.72 -10.78 -6.75
CA ALA A 324 4.93 -11.31 -7.35
C ALA A 324 6.19 -10.63 -6.78
N ASP A 325 6.19 -9.30 -6.72
CA ASP A 325 7.31 -8.50 -6.20
C ASP A 325 7.54 -8.76 -4.71
N PHE A 326 6.46 -8.78 -3.92
CA PHE A 326 6.55 -9.10 -2.50
C PHE A 326 7.17 -10.47 -2.25
N ALA A 327 6.73 -11.50 -2.98
CA ALA A 327 7.23 -12.85 -2.78
C ALA A 327 8.70 -13.02 -3.20
N VAL A 328 9.12 -12.33 -4.28
CA VAL A 328 10.53 -12.30 -4.68
C VAL A 328 11.37 -11.55 -3.64
N PHE A 329 10.88 -10.42 -3.12
CA PHE A 329 11.53 -9.69 -2.05
C PHE A 329 11.75 -10.56 -0.82
N GLU A 330 10.72 -11.26 -0.32
CA GLU A 330 10.86 -12.10 0.88
C GLU A 330 11.87 -13.24 0.66
N ALA A 331 11.91 -13.81 -0.55
CA ALA A 331 12.91 -14.83 -0.90
C ALA A 331 14.34 -14.27 -0.95
N LEU A 332 14.55 -13.07 -1.52
CA LEU A 332 15.84 -12.39 -1.51
C LEU A 332 16.26 -11.96 -0.10
N HIS A 333 15.33 -11.40 0.68
CA HIS A 333 15.57 -10.97 2.05
C HIS A 333 15.96 -12.15 2.94
N GLU A 334 15.26 -13.27 2.82
CA GLU A 334 15.66 -14.51 3.49
C GLU A 334 17.05 -15.01 3.07
N HIS A 335 17.34 -15.00 1.77
CA HIS A 335 18.61 -15.44 1.23
C HIS A 335 19.78 -14.61 1.80
N TYR A 336 19.70 -13.29 1.69
CA TYR A 336 20.76 -12.40 2.16
C TYR A 336 20.86 -12.33 3.67
N LEU A 337 19.74 -12.34 4.41
CA LEU A 337 19.80 -12.38 5.86
C LEU A 337 20.51 -13.64 6.38
N ARG A 338 20.33 -14.79 5.70
CA ARG A 338 21.04 -16.03 6.04
C ARG A 338 22.51 -16.04 5.64
N GLU A 339 22.81 -15.59 4.42
CA GLU A 339 24.16 -15.67 3.88
C GLU A 339 25.12 -14.69 4.57
N ASN A 340 24.69 -13.45 4.75
CA ASN A 340 25.58 -12.36 5.16
C ASN A 340 24.96 -11.40 6.19
N ARG A 341 23.80 -11.74 6.76
CA ARG A 341 23.08 -10.95 7.77
C ARG A 341 22.69 -9.55 7.29
N GLN A 342 22.53 -9.35 5.97
CA GLN A 342 22.06 -8.08 5.41
C GLN A 342 20.53 -7.99 5.49
N PHE A 343 20.06 -7.18 6.44
CA PHE A 343 18.64 -6.83 6.58
C PHE A 343 18.16 -5.87 5.47
N SER A 344 18.95 -4.85 5.16
CA SER A 344 18.55 -3.81 4.19
C SER A 344 18.87 -4.22 2.76
N TRP A 345 17.88 -4.12 1.87
CA TRP A 345 18.09 -4.34 0.44
C TRP A 345 19.07 -3.34 -0.19
N HIS A 346 19.26 -2.16 0.42
CA HIS A 346 20.28 -1.21 0.02
C HIS A 346 21.72 -1.77 0.14
N SER A 347 21.91 -2.82 0.94
CA SER A 347 23.21 -3.50 1.12
C SER A 347 23.41 -4.70 0.20
N TRP A 348 22.37 -5.16 -0.51
CA TRP A 348 22.49 -6.27 -1.46
C TRP A 348 23.36 -5.89 -2.67
N PRO A 349 23.86 -6.86 -3.45
CA PRO A 349 24.51 -6.58 -4.73
C PRO A 349 23.63 -5.70 -5.63
N ALA A 350 24.24 -4.74 -6.34
CA ALA A 350 23.50 -3.73 -7.10
C ALA A 350 22.42 -4.30 -8.06
N PRO A 351 22.66 -5.41 -8.80
CA PRO A 351 21.62 -6.00 -9.64
C PRO A 351 20.41 -6.53 -8.85
N MET A 352 20.58 -6.94 -7.59
CA MET A 352 19.49 -7.47 -6.75
C MET A 352 18.64 -6.37 -6.10
N ARG A 353 19.08 -5.12 -6.19
CA ARG A 353 18.31 -3.98 -5.70
C ARG A 353 17.20 -3.60 -6.66
N ASP A 354 17.37 -3.83 -7.96
CA ASP A 354 16.35 -3.51 -8.96
C ASP A 354 15.42 -4.72 -9.18
N PRO A 355 14.13 -4.63 -8.80
CA PRO A 355 13.17 -5.72 -8.94
C PRO A 355 12.95 -6.14 -10.40
N ARG A 356 13.33 -5.31 -11.38
CA ARG A 356 13.19 -5.56 -12.81
C ARG A 356 14.51 -6.02 -13.47
N SER A 357 15.57 -6.23 -12.69
CA SER A 357 16.83 -6.69 -13.27
C SER A 357 16.75 -8.14 -13.79
N PRO A 358 17.52 -8.50 -14.82
CA PRO A 358 17.63 -9.88 -15.28
C PRO A 358 18.11 -10.85 -14.18
N GLN A 359 18.93 -10.36 -13.24
CA GLN A 359 19.48 -11.15 -12.14
C GLN A 359 18.41 -11.49 -11.09
N VAL A 360 17.51 -10.56 -10.79
CA VAL A 360 16.34 -10.83 -9.95
C VAL A 360 15.41 -11.82 -10.64
N GLY A 361 15.19 -11.68 -11.96
CA GLY A 361 14.43 -12.66 -12.75
C GLY A 361 15.05 -14.07 -12.72
N ALA A 362 16.37 -14.17 -12.88
CA ALA A 362 17.10 -15.43 -12.79
C ALA A 362 17.05 -16.03 -11.38
N PHE A 363 17.17 -15.21 -10.34
CA PHE A 363 17.01 -15.64 -8.94
C PHE A 363 15.59 -16.19 -8.71
N ALA A 364 14.56 -15.45 -9.11
CA ALA A 364 13.17 -15.88 -8.94
C ALA A 364 12.89 -17.21 -9.66
N ALA A 365 13.46 -17.43 -10.85
CA ALA A 365 13.36 -18.70 -11.56
C ALA A 365 14.11 -19.84 -10.85
N ALA A 366 15.34 -19.59 -10.36
CA ALA A 366 16.14 -20.58 -9.65
C ALA A 366 15.55 -20.97 -8.28
N TYR A 367 14.86 -20.05 -7.62
CA TYR A 367 14.22 -20.22 -6.31
C TYR A 367 12.69 -20.24 -6.41
N ARG A 368 12.14 -20.75 -7.53
CA ARG A 368 10.70 -20.72 -7.82
C ARG A 368 9.83 -21.24 -6.67
N ASP A 369 10.14 -22.42 -6.13
CA ASP A 369 9.35 -22.99 -5.03
C ASP A 369 9.40 -22.10 -3.78
N ARG A 370 10.50 -21.38 -3.52
CA ARG A 370 10.59 -20.46 -2.38
C ARG A 370 9.77 -19.20 -2.61
N VAL A 371 9.75 -18.67 -3.83
CA VAL A 371 8.88 -17.55 -4.20
C VAL A 371 7.40 -17.98 -4.09
N GLU A 372 7.04 -19.14 -4.66
CA GLU A 372 5.67 -19.67 -4.56
C GLU A 372 5.26 -19.97 -3.11
N PHE A 373 6.18 -20.35 -2.23
CA PHE A 373 5.91 -20.49 -0.80
C PHE A 373 5.39 -19.18 -0.18
N PHE A 374 6.04 -18.05 -0.43
CA PHE A 374 5.56 -16.76 0.09
C PHE A 374 4.22 -16.34 -0.51
N GLN A 375 3.96 -16.69 -1.76
CA GLN A 375 2.65 -16.47 -2.39
C GLN A 375 1.57 -17.36 -1.76
N PHE A 376 1.92 -18.61 -1.43
CA PHE A 376 1.05 -19.53 -0.70
C PHE A 376 0.72 -18.99 0.69
N LEU A 377 1.68 -18.39 1.40
CA LEU A 377 1.40 -17.73 2.69
C LEU A 377 0.36 -16.62 2.55
N GLN A 378 0.51 -15.74 1.56
CA GLN A 378 -0.48 -14.67 1.31
C GLN A 378 -1.85 -15.24 0.95
N TRP A 379 -1.91 -16.32 0.16
CA TRP A 379 -3.15 -17.00 -0.16
C TRP A 379 -3.86 -17.57 1.08
N GLN A 380 -3.12 -18.24 1.96
CA GLN A 380 -3.69 -18.77 3.22
C GLN A 380 -4.13 -17.65 4.15
N ALA A 381 -3.35 -16.57 4.28
CA ALA A 381 -3.70 -15.41 5.09
C ALA A 381 -4.98 -14.73 4.58
N ASP A 382 -5.11 -14.48 3.28
CA ASP A 382 -6.32 -13.90 2.68
C ASP A 382 -7.55 -14.77 2.94
N ARG A 383 -7.44 -16.10 2.74
CA ARG A 383 -8.53 -17.04 2.97
C ARG A 383 -8.99 -17.07 4.42
N GLN A 384 -8.07 -17.05 5.37
CA GLN A 384 -8.41 -17.09 6.79
C GLN A 384 -8.96 -15.75 7.29
N LEU A 385 -8.43 -14.61 6.82
CA LEU A 385 -9.02 -13.30 7.09
C LEU A 385 -10.45 -13.19 6.51
N ALA A 386 -10.67 -13.72 5.30
CA ALA A 386 -12.02 -13.82 4.72
C ALA A 386 -12.96 -14.66 5.61
N ALA A 387 -12.48 -15.78 6.13
CA ALA A 387 -13.26 -16.64 7.02
C ALA A 387 -13.60 -15.93 8.35
N ALA A 388 -12.65 -15.18 8.93
CA ALA A 388 -12.89 -14.40 10.13
C ALA A 388 -13.93 -13.29 9.91
N SER A 389 -13.86 -12.60 8.77
CA SER A 389 -14.86 -11.60 8.39
C SER A 389 -16.25 -12.22 8.23
N ARG A 390 -16.37 -13.33 7.50
CA ARG A 390 -17.64 -14.07 7.34
C ARG A 390 -18.21 -14.54 8.68
N ALA A 391 -17.39 -15.11 9.56
CA ALA A 391 -17.83 -15.55 10.89
C ALA A 391 -18.44 -14.40 11.71
N GLY A 392 -17.85 -13.20 11.60
CA GLY A 392 -18.41 -11.99 12.21
C GLY A 392 -19.78 -11.61 11.65
N TRP A 393 -19.91 -11.59 10.32
CA TRP A 393 -21.19 -11.30 9.66
C TRP A 393 -22.28 -12.31 10.01
N GLU A 394 -21.97 -13.61 9.96
CA GLU A 394 -22.89 -14.70 10.30
C GLU A 394 -23.33 -14.65 11.77
N ALA A 395 -22.46 -14.16 12.66
CA ALA A 395 -22.76 -13.97 14.08
C ALA A 395 -23.47 -12.64 14.40
N GLY A 396 -23.71 -11.77 13.42
CA GLY A 396 -24.49 -10.54 13.60
C GLY A 396 -23.69 -9.24 13.72
N LEU A 397 -22.39 -9.21 13.40
CA LEU A 397 -21.66 -7.95 13.25
C LEU A 397 -22.24 -7.16 12.08
N SER A 398 -23.06 -6.15 12.35
CA SER A 398 -23.75 -5.35 11.32
C SER A 398 -22.83 -4.49 10.44
N ILE A 399 -21.55 -4.36 10.81
CA ILE A 399 -20.51 -3.67 10.04
C ILE A 399 -19.35 -4.61 9.68
N GLY A 400 -19.07 -5.64 10.49
CA GLY A 400 -18.00 -6.60 10.22
C GLY A 400 -16.66 -6.20 10.86
N LEU A 401 -15.56 -6.37 10.12
CA LEU A 401 -14.22 -6.03 10.63
C LEU A 401 -13.87 -4.55 10.37
N TYR A 402 -13.18 -3.95 11.34
CA TYR A 402 -12.57 -2.62 11.25
C TYR A 402 -11.06 -2.78 11.15
N ARG A 403 -10.52 -2.57 9.94
CA ARG A 403 -9.09 -2.69 9.65
C ARG A 403 -8.37 -1.36 9.85
N ASP A 404 -7.05 -1.44 9.96
CA ASP A 404 -6.18 -0.30 10.22
C ASP A 404 -5.04 -0.19 9.20
N LEU A 405 -5.00 0.91 8.46
CA LEU A 405 -3.97 1.23 7.48
C LEU A 405 -2.91 2.13 8.11
N ALA A 406 -1.67 1.63 8.15
CA ALA A 406 -0.53 2.38 8.66
C ALA A 406 -0.15 3.50 7.68
N VAL A 407 0.37 4.60 8.22
CA VAL A 407 0.72 5.81 7.44
C VAL A 407 1.79 5.58 6.38
N GLY A 408 2.70 4.62 6.59
CA GLY A 408 3.80 4.34 5.66
C GLY A 408 4.41 2.96 5.85
N ALA A 409 5.39 2.65 5.01
CA ALA A 409 6.15 1.40 5.05
C ALA A 409 7.60 1.64 5.46
N ASN A 410 8.28 0.59 5.92
CA ASN A 410 9.70 0.63 6.23
C ASN A 410 10.50 0.84 4.93
N PRO A 411 11.51 1.74 4.89
CA PRO A 411 12.34 1.96 3.70
C PRO A 411 13.09 0.72 3.23
N ASN A 412 13.33 -0.25 4.12
CA ASN A 412 13.98 -1.52 3.80
C ASN A 412 13.01 -2.63 3.41
N GLY A 413 11.70 -2.34 3.33
CA GLY A 413 10.65 -3.31 3.06
C GLY A 413 10.42 -3.59 1.57
N ALA A 414 9.57 -4.58 1.32
CA ALA A 414 9.16 -5.01 -0.02
C ALA A 414 8.50 -3.88 -0.82
N GLU A 415 7.67 -3.05 -0.17
CA GLU A 415 6.98 -1.94 -0.85
C GLU A 415 7.96 -0.90 -1.39
N ALA A 416 8.99 -0.55 -0.59
CA ALA A 416 10.04 0.37 -0.99
C ALA A 416 11.02 -0.24 -2.01
N TRP A 417 11.29 -1.55 -1.96
CA TRP A 417 12.13 -2.23 -2.94
C TRP A 417 11.44 -2.36 -4.30
N ALA A 418 10.14 -2.67 -4.31
CA ALA A 418 9.35 -2.90 -5.52
C ALA A 418 9.12 -1.62 -6.34
N ASP A 419 8.92 -0.48 -5.66
CA ASP A 419 8.75 0.83 -6.31
C ASP A 419 9.60 1.90 -5.62
N GLN A 420 10.88 1.90 -5.99
CA GLN A 420 11.89 2.79 -5.42
C GLN A 420 11.69 4.26 -5.79
N GLU A 421 10.98 4.54 -6.89
CA GLU A 421 10.69 5.91 -7.30
C GLU A 421 9.52 6.49 -6.50
N LEU A 422 8.53 5.66 -6.16
CA LEU A 422 7.39 6.08 -5.37
C LEU A 422 7.77 6.53 -3.96
N VAL A 423 8.78 5.93 -3.35
CA VAL A 423 9.27 6.32 -2.03
C VAL A 423 10.35 7.40 -2.14
N ALA A 424 10.41 8.31 -1.17
CA ALA A 424 11.49 9.29 -1.06
C ALA A 424 12.50 8.85 0.02
N PRO A 425 13.53 8.04 -0.32
CA PRO A 425 14.45 7.46 0.68
C PRO A 425 15.34 8.51 1.38
N GLY A 426 15.45 9.72 0.82
CA GLY A 426 16.17 10.85 1.43
C GLY A 426 15.40 11.55 2.55
N ALA A 427 14.21 11.07 2.90
CA ALA A 427 13.38 11.63 3.97
C ALA A 427 12.70 10.53 4.79
N SER A 428 12.28 10.90 6.00
CA SER A 428 11.44 10.05 6.85
C SER A 428 10.19 10.79 7.30
N ILE A 429 9.11 10.03 7.48
CA ILE A 429 7.86 10.52 8.06
C ILE A 429 8.07 10.78 9.55
N GLY A 430 7.53 11.89 10.04
CA GLY A 430 7.52 12.18 11.46
C GLY A 430 6.43 13.15 11.88
N ALA A 431 6.69 13.82 12.99
CA ALA A 431 5.86 14.90 13.51
C ALA A 431 6.75 16.04 14.01
N PRO A 432 6.31 17.31 13.84
CA PRO A 432 7.00 18.44 14.44
C PRO A 432 6.95 18.36 15.97
N PRO A 433 7.77 19.15 16.69
CA PRO A 433 7.68 19.28 18.13
C PRO A 433 6.28 19.61 18.62
N ASP A 434 5.85 18.92 19.66
CA ASP A 434 4.58 19.17 20.34
C ASP A 434 4.77 19.21 21.88
N ALA A 435 3.67 19.38 22.61
CA ALA A 435 3.70 19.51 24.06
C ALA A 435 4.19 18.23 24.79
N LEU A 436 3.98 17.05 24.20
CA LEU A 436 4.34 15.75 24.75
C LEU A 436 5.73 15.29 24.26
N SER A 437 6.06 15.57 22.99
CA SER A 437 7.37 15.32 22.38
C SER A 437 8.02 16.62 21.92
N ARG A 438 8.76 17.25 22.83
CA ARG A 438 9.43 18.54 22.57
C ARG A 438 10.53 18.47 21.50
N SER A 439 11.05 17.29 21.20
CA SER A 439 12.03 17.06 20.13
C SER A 439 11.39 16.82 18.76
N GLY A 440 10.06 16.66 18.70
CA GLY A 440 9.39 16.05 17.56
C GLY A 440 9.58 14.53 17.54
N GLN A 441 9.11 13.89 16.49
CA GLN A 441 9.17 12.44 16.33
C GLN A 441 9.66 12.10 14.93
N ASN A 442 10.57 11.13 14.82
CA ASN A 442 10.95 10.52 13.56
C ASN A 442 10.48 9.06 13.61
N TRP A 443 9.58 8.67 12.72
CA TRP A 443 8.97 7.34 12.73
C TRP A 443 9.76 6.30 11.92
N GLY A 444 10.81 6.72 11.20
CA GLY A 444 11.66 5.82 10.43
C GLY A 444 10.98 5.20 9.20
N LEU A 445 9.87 5.79 8.75
CA LEU A 445 9.09 5.34 7.60
C LEU A 445 9.43 6.16 6.37
N ALA A 446 9.44 5.54 5.19
CA ALA A 446 9.64 6.23 3.93
C ALA A 446 8.34 6.94 3.51
N PRO A 447 8.38 8.25 3.20
CA PRO A 447 7.21 8.91 2.65
C PRO A 447 7.01 8.59 1.17
N VAL A 448 5.75 8.59 0.74
CA VAL A 448 5.38 8.51 -0.68
C VAL A 448 5.61 9.86 -1.34
N ASN A 449 6.32 9.89 -2.47
CA ASN A 449 6.56 11.08 -3.28
C ASN A 449 5.26 11.50 -4.01
N PRO A 450 4.64 12.64 -3.67
CA PRO A 450 3.37 13.07 -4.28
C PRO A 450 3.47 13.43 -5.77
N LEU A 451 4.67 13.72 -6.29
CA LEU A 451 4.87 13.95 -7.73
C LEU A 451 4.83 12.63 -8.50
N VAL A 452 5.47 11.60 -7.94
CA VAL A 452 5.50 10.25 -8.54
C VAL A 452 4.13 9.59 -8.43
N LEU A 453 3.44 9.75 -7.30
CA LEU A 453 2.08 9.24 -7.11
C LEU A 453 1.11 9.76 -8.19
N ARG A 454 1.16 11.06 -8.50
CA ARG A 454 0.36 11.67 -9.59
C ARG A 454 0.76 11.15 -10.96
N ARG A 455 2.05 11.08 -11.24
CA ARG A 455 2.58 10.54 -12.50
C ARG A 455 2.20 9.08 -12.74
N GLN A 456 2.02 8.30 -11.68
CA GLN A 456 1.55 6.92 -11.75
C GLN A 456 0.01 6.79 -11.71
N GLY A 457 -0.73 7.89 -11.84
CA GLY A 457 -2.20 7.88 -11.84
C GLY A 457 -2.80 7.34 -10.54
N PHE A 458 -2.12 7.55 -9.41
CA PHE A 458 -2.52 7.08 -8.08
C PHE A 458 -2.60 5.56 -7.90
N ALA A 459 -2.09 4.77 -8.85
CA ALA A 459 -2.18 3.31 -8.83
C ALA A 459 -1.71 2.66 -7.51
N PRO A 460 -0.60 3.09 -6.87
CA PRO A 460 -0.18 2.53 -5.58
C PRO A 460 -1.15 2.81 -4.43
N PHE A 461 -1.73 4.03 -4.39
CA PHE A 461 -2.72 4.39 -3.37
C PHE A 461 -4.00 3.55 -3.53
N ILE A 462 -4.48 3.43 -4.77
CA ILE A 462 -5.64 2.59 -5.11
C ILE A 462 -5.39 1.12 -4.70
N ALA A 463 -4.21 0.58 -5.00
CA ALA A 463 -3.84 -0.79 -4.63
C ALA A 463 -3.83 -0.98 -3.11
N SER A 464 -3.27 -0.03 -2.35
CA SER A 464 -3.24 -0.07 -0.89
C SER A 464 -4.65 -0.04 -0.29
N LEU A 465 -5.54 0.81 -0.80
CA LEU A 465 -6.94 0.85 -0.36
C LEU A 465 -7.68 -0.46 -0.68
N ARG A 466 -7.55 -0.99 -1.90
CA ARG A 466 -8.17 -2.27 -2.29
C ARG A 466 -7.73 -3.42 -1.38
N ALA A 467 -6.43 -3.51 -1.06
CA ALA A 467 -5.90 -4.54 -0.18
C ALA A 467 -6.43 -4.42 1.26
N ASN A 468 -6.62 -3.19 1.75
CA ASN A 468 -7.01 -2.94 3.15
C ASN A 468 -8.50 -2.83 3.39
N MET A 469 -9.31 -2.53 2.37
CA MET A 469 -10.77 -2.57 2.44
C MET A 469 -11.32 -4.00 2.22
N ARG A 470 -10.53 -4.90 1.63
CA ARG A 470 -10.91 -6.30 1.47
C ARG A 470 -11.16 -6.95 2.83
N HIS A 471 -12.28 -7.67 2.93
CA HIS A 471 -12.79 -8.34 4.14
C HIS A 471 -13.12 -7.40 5.31
N ALA A 472 -13.23 -6.08 5.07
CA ALA A 472 -13.54 -5.09 6.08
C ALA A 472 -14.84 -4.33 5.75
N GLY A 473 -15.54 -3.84 6.77
CA GLY A 473 -16.62 -2.88 6.61
C GLY A 473 -16.23 -1.44 6.96
N ILE A 474 -15.11 -1.25 7.68
CA ILE A 474 -14.51 0.06 7.96
C ILE A 474 -12.99 -0.06 7.79
N LEU A 475 -12.38 1.00 7.26
CA LEU A 475 -10.94 1.19 7.27
C LEU A 475 -10.57 2.43 8.10
N ARG A 476 -9.72 2.26 9.13
CA ARG A 476 -8.98 3.35 9.78
C ARG A 476 -7.86 3.77 8.84
N ILE A 477 -7.77 5.05 8.54
CA ILE A 477 -6.57 5.63 7.94
C ILE A 477 -5.78 6.28 9.07
N ASP A 478 -4.69 5.64 9.49
CA ASP A 478 -3.80 6.20 10.50
C ASP A 478 -3.18 7.51 9.99
N HIS A 479 -3.11 8.50 10.86
CA HIS A 479 -2.66 9.84 10.51
C HIS A 479 -3.34 10.37 9.22
N VAL A 480 -4.68 10.41 9.19
CA VAL A 480 -5.49 10.82 8.01
C VAL A 480 -5.09 12.17 7.40
N MET A 481 -4.45 13.05 8.19
CA MET A 481 -3.86 14.30 7.70
C MET A 481 -2.85 14.07 6.56
N SER A 482 -2.26 12.87 6.46
CA SER A 482 -1.37 12.44 5.37
C SER A 482 -1.99 12.58 3.98
N LEU A 483 -3.32 12.52 3.85
CA LEU A 483 -4.01 12.78 2.58
C LEU A 483 -3.88 14.24 2.14
N ASN A 484 -3.65 15.17 3.07
CA ASN A 484 -3.46 16.59 2.79
C ASN A 484 -1.99 16.99 2.85
N ARG A 485 -1.30 16.66 3.94
CA ARG A 485 0.12 16.96 4.13
C ARG A 485 0.77 16.02 5.13
N LEU A 486 2.05 15.79 4.97
CA LEU A 486 2.84 14.94 5.85
C LEU A 486 4.13 15.64 6.25
N TYR A 487 4.53 15.49 7.51
CA TYR A 487 5.77 16.11 8.00
C TYR A 487 6.97 15.23 7.65
N TRP A 488 7.83 15.74 6.77
CA TRP A 488 9.01 15.06 6.28
C TRP A 488 10.26 15.59 6.98
N ILE A 489 11.11 14.68 7.43
CA ILE A 489 12.39 14.96 8.06
C ILE A 489 13.48 14.47 7.11
N PRO A 490 14.36 15.33 6.59
CA PRO A 490 15.46 14.86 5.75
C PRO A 490 16.38 13.89 6.49
N SER A 491 16.88 12.89 5.77
CA SER A 491 17.79 11.88 6.32
C SER A 491 19.02 12.54 6.95
N GLY A 492 19.34 12.14 8.18
CA GLY A 492 20.46 12.69 8.96
C GLY A 492 20.15 13.98 9.72
N MET A 493 18.96 14.57 9.58
CA MET A 493 18.53 15.75 10.35
C MET A 493 17.68 15.36 11.57
N GLU A 494 17.63 16.24 12.57
CA GLU A 494 16.78 16.08 13.75
C GLU A 494 15.29 16.24 13.38
N ALA A 495 14.39 15.63 14.15
CA ALA A 495 12.96 15.69 13.87
C ALA A 495 12.40 17.13 13.82
N LYS A 496 12.91 18.06 14.63
CA LYS A 496 12.50 19.48 14.59
C LYS A 496 12.88 20.21 13.28
N ALA A 497 13.77 19.63 12.47
CA ALA A 497 14.27 20.19 11.22
C ALA A 497 13.55 19.61 9.99
N GLY A 498 12.31 19.12 10.16
CA GLY A 498 11.45 18.75 9.04
C GLY A 498 10.54 19.89 8.56
N ALA A 499 9.80 19.61 7.50
CA ALA A 499 8.77 20.50 6.95
C ALA A 499 7.54 19.70 6.50
N TYR A 500 6.39 20.37 6.40
CA TYR A 500 5.23 19.75 5.77
C TYR A 500 5.39 19.68 4.25
N VAL A 501 5.04 18.53 3.69
CA VAL A 501 4.92 18.30 2.25
C VAL A 501 3.46 18.06 1.93
N ASN A 502 2.91 18.82 0.99
CA ASN A 502 1.52 18.73 0.56
C ASN A 502 1.31 17.55 -0.38
N TYR A 503 0.18 16.88 -0.19
CA TYR A 503 -0.35 15.82 -1.02
C TYR A 503 -1.56 16.35 -1.79
N PRO A 504 -1.91 15.74 -2.94
CA PRO A 504 -3.04 16.15 -3.76
C PRO A 504 -4.38 15.79 -3.08
N PHE A 505 -4.73 16.54 -2.04
CA PHE A 505 -5.84 16.22 -1.13
C PHE A 505 -7.16 15.96 -1.85
N LYS A 506 -7.51 16.81 -2.82
CA LYS A 506 -8.75 16.67 -3.57
C LYS A 506 -8.81 15.39 -4.40
N ASP A 507 -7.68 14.90 -4.88
CA ASP A 507 -7.61 13.70 -5.69
C ASP A 507 -7.60 12.42 -4.84
N LEU A 508 -7.25 12.54 -3.55
CA LEU A 508 -7.12 11.43 -2.61
C LEU A 508 -8.39 11.15 -1.78
N ILE A 509 -9.41 12.02 -1.83
CA ILE A 509 -10.64 11.93 -1.02
C ILE A 509 -11.88 11.54 -1.81
#